data_AF-A0A1R1EAJ1-F1
#
_entry.id   AF-A0A1R1EAJ1-F1
#
_cell.length_a   1.000
_cell.length_b   1.000
_cell.length_c   1.000
_cell.angle_alpha   90.00
_cell.angle_beta   90.00
_cell.angle_gamma   90.00
#
_symmetry.space_group_name_H-M   'P 1'
#
loop_
_entity.id
_entity.type
_entity.pdbx_description
1 polymer ?
#
loop_
_entity_poly.entity_id
_entity_poly.type
_entity_poly.pdbx_seq_one_letter_code
_entity_poly.pdbx_strand_id
1 'polypeptide(L)'
;METLSQSKRRVVPFTTLDIVLMAMLATANAVLTFYLSYINKMLNSLGGPVATSTIVGVYMVYGLLAYYIIRKPGTAAITYGIGGAIQCFVGNTYGIAASIVAALCYLVVAEAVFFLLRYKRWNAGAMMLVGGAMVPIWFICAANMFGYTSWSFQVLAITMVVRIVSGIVLCGLLTKVLGDMLQRSGLLKRFAIGRKASADAGNFH
;
A
#
# COMPACT_ATOMS: atom_id res chain seq x y z
N MET A 1 -7.37 -41.76 -24.61
CA MET A 1 -6.19 -40.90 -24.37
C MET A 1 -6.67 -39.45 -24.42
N GLU A 2 -7.20 -38.95 -23.31
CA GLU A 2 -7.74 -37.59 -23.20
C GLU A 2 -6.61 -36.57 -23.01
N THR A 3 -6.72 -35.48 -23.76
CA THR A 3 -5.79 -34.36 -23.82
C THR A 3 -5.84 -33.57 -22.52
N LEU A 4 -4.76 -33.66 -21.71
CA LEU A 4 -4.57 -32.79 -20.56
C LEU A 4 -4.40 -31.34 -21.03
N SER A 5 -5.48 -30.57 -20.93
CA SER A 5 -5.52 -29.12 -21.09
C SER A 5 -4.59 -28.43 -20.09
N GLN A 6 -3.36 -28.18 -20.54
CA GLN A 6 -2.39 -27.35 -19.85
C GLN A 6 -2.89 -25.90 -19.87
N SER A 7 -3.69 -25.53 -18.87
CA SER A 7 -4.05 -24.13 -18.56
C SER A 7 -2.78 -23.38 -18.12
N LYS A 8 -1.94 -22.99 -19.10
CA LYS A 8 -0.79 -22.11 -18.90
C LYS A 8 -1.32 -20.79 -18.34
N ARG A 9 -1.12 -20.54 -17.03
CA ARG A 9 -1.35 -19.20 -16.44
C ARG A 9 -0.46 -18.22 -17.21
N ARG A 10 -1.05 -17.46 -18.14
CA ARG A 10 -0.33 -16.38 -18.84
C ARG A 10 0.01 -15.32 -17.79
N VAL A 11 1.28 -15.29 -17.38
CA VAL A 11 1.83 -14.19 -16.61
C VAL A 11 1.82 -12.98 -17.56
N VAL A 12 0.94 -12.01 -17.30
CA VAL A 12 0.84 -10.83 -18.16
C VAL A 12 2.05 -9.95 -17.87
N PRO A 13 2.96 -9.71 -18.84
CA PRO A 13 4.16 -8.93 -18.59
C PRO A 13 3.80 -7.49 -18.19
N PHE A 14 4.65 -6.88 -17.37
CA PHE A 14 4.56 -5.45 -17.08
C PHE A 14 4.91 -4.65 -18.32
N THR A 15 4.13 -3.60 -18.58
CA THR A 15 4.45 -2.64 -19.63
C THR A 15 5.36 -1.57 -19.06
N THR A 16 6.10 -0.86 -19.93
CA THR A 16 6.91 0.29 -19.51
C THR A 16 6.06 1.33 -18.76
N LEU A 17 4.82 1.56 -19.20
CA LEU A 17 3.88 2.46 -18.53
C LEU A 17 3.52 2.00 -17.12
N ASP A 18 3.37 0.69 -16.89
CA ASP A 18 3.14 0.16 -15.54
C ASP A 18 4.32 0.49 -14.62
N ILE A 19 5.55 0.26 -15.09
CA ILE A 19 6.78 0.52 -14.32
C ILE A 19 6.95 2.01 -14.04
N VAL A 20 6.72 2.86 -15.04
CA VAL A 20 6.77 4.33 -14.87
C VAL A 20 5.72 4.81 -13.88
N LEU A 21 4.48 4.30 -13.93
CA LEU A 21 3.45 4.64 -12.95
C LEU A 21 3.86 4.23 -11.53
N MET A 22 4.37 3.01 -11.35
CA MET A 22 4.87 2.53 -10.06
C MET A 22 5.98 3.44 -9.52
N ALA A 23 6.94 3.80 -10.38
CA ALA A 23 8.03 4.69 -10.01
C ALA A 23 7.53 6.10 -9.65
N MET A 24 6.62 6.69 -10.43
CA MET A 24 6.03 8.01 -10.14
C MET A 24 5.30 8.04 -8.81
N LEU A 25 4.49 7.02 -8.52
CA LEU A 25 3.77 6.91 -7.25
C LEU A 25 4.74 6.71 -6.07
N ALA A 26 5.76 5.88 -6.24
CA ALA A 26 6.80 5.67 -5.24
C ALA A 26 7.59 6.96 -4.94
N THR A 27 7.99 7.70 -5.97
CA THR A 27 8.70 8.98 -5.82
C THR A 27 7.84 10.03 -5.14
N ALA A 28 6.58 10.20 -5.57
CA ALA A 28 5.65 11.14 -4.96
C ALA A 28 5.43 10.81 -3.47
N ASN A 29 5.31 9.52 -3.15
CA ASN A 29 5.19 9.09 -1.76
C ASN A 29 6.46 9.33 -0.96
N ALA A 30 7.65 9.09 -1.51
CA ALA A 30 8.90 9.32 -0.78
C ALA A 30 9.07 10.80 -0.37
N VAL A 31 8.67 11.74 -1.23
CA VAL A 31 8.62 13.16 -0.91
C VAL A 31 7.57 13.44 0.17
N LEU A 32 6.36 12.88 0.02
CA LEU A 32 5.29 13.02 1.00
C LEU A 32 5.72 12.51 2.38
N THR A 33 6.29 11.31 2.46
CA THR A 33 6.71 10.67 3.71
C THR A 33 7.91 11.35 4.34
N PHE A 34 8.78 11.99 3.55
CA PHE A 34 9.84 12.85 4.07
C PHE A 34 9.24 13.98 4.91
N TYR A 35 8.37 14.82 4.34
CA TYR A 35 7.71 15.90 5.09
C TYR A 35 6.83 15.37 6.23
N LEU A 36 6.09 14.30 5.96
CA LEU A 36 5.22 13.68 6.96
C LEU A 36 6.01 13.17 8.16
N SER A 37 7.26 12.73 7.98
CA SER A 37 8.13 12.28 9.07
C SER A 37 8.53 13.42 10.03
N TYR A 38 8.65 14.66 9.55
CA TYR A 38 8.87 15.83 10.40
C TYR A 38 7.60 16.22 11.15
N ILE A 39 6.46 16.22 10.45
CA ILE A 39 5.14 16.47 11.05
C ILE A 39 4.87 15.43 12.15
N ASN A 40 5.18 14.16 11.89
CA ASN A 40 4.99 13.07 12.85
C ASN A 40 5.87 13.26 14.10
N LYS A 41 7.13 13.69 13.94
CA LYS A 41 7.98 14.05 15.09
C LYS A 41 7.39 15.20 15.92
N MET A 42 6.86 16.24 15.26
CA MET A 42 6.20 17.35 15.95
C MET A 42 4.92 16.90 16.67
N LEU A 43 4.11 16.04 16.03
CA LEU A 43 2.92 15.44 16.64
C LEU A 43 3.27 14.56 17.85
N ASN A 44 4.38 13.83 17.80
CA ASN A 44 4.84 13.02 18.92
C ASN A 44 5.15 13.90 20.14
N SER A 45 5.77 15.05 19.92
CA SER A 45 6.08 16.03 20.97
C SER A 45 4.82 16.62 21.64
N LEU A 46 3.73 16.81 20.87
CA LEU A 46 2.52 17.49 21.34
C LEU A 46 1.42 16.55 21.85
N GLY A 47 1.28 15.36 21.26
CA GLY A 47 0.14 14.45 21.48
C GLY A 47 0.53 12.98 21.67
N GLY A 48 1.83 12.70 21.79
CA GLY A 48 2.35 11.37 22.11
C GLY A 48 2.15 10.29 21.02
N PRO A 49 2.35 9.01 21.37
CA PRO A 49 2.31 7.87 20.44
C PRO A 49 0.98 7.63 19.74
N VAL A 50 -0.12 8.12 20.30
CA VAL A 50 -1.47 7.91 19.77
C VAL A 50 -1.74 8.85 18.59
N ALA A 51 -1.28 10.11 18.67
CA ALA A 51 -1.39 11.07 17.58
C ALA A 51 -0.61 10.61 16.35
N THR A 52 0.63 10.12 16.55
CA THR A 52 1.48 9.60 15.45
C THR A 52 0.89 8.39 14.76
N SER A 53 0.13 7.59 15.49
CA SER A 53 -0.52 6.36 15.00
C SER A 53 -1.67 6.64 14.05
N THR A 54 -2.22 7.85 14.06
CA THR A 54 -3.37 8.25 13.22
C THR A 54 -2.96 8.45 11.76
N ILE A 55 -1.70 8.82 11.47
CA ILE A 55 -1.23 9.13 10.11
C ILE A 55 -0.48 7.97 9.44
N VAL A 56 -0.32 6.84 10.11
CA VAL A 56 0.46 5.68 9.63
C VAL A 56 -0.07 5.14 8.30
N GLY A 57 -1.39 5.16 8.09
CA GLY A 57 -2.00 4.71 6.85
C GLY A 57 -1.50 5.48 5.61
N VAL A 58 -1.15 6.76 5.73
CA VAL A 58 -0.72 7.59 4.60
C VAL A 58 0.60 7.10 4.00
N TYR A 59 1.50 6.56 4.83
CA TYR A 59 2.83 6.11 4.41
C TYR A 59 2.79 4.95 3.43
N MET A 60 1.70 4.18 3.40
CA MET A 60 1.60 2.94 2.64
C MET A 60 0.62 3.02 1.44
N VAL A 61 -0.07 4.16 1.24
CA VAL A 61 -1.11 4.36 0.21
C VAL A 61 -0.61 4.07 -1.20
N TYR A 62 0.60 4.52 -1.52
CA TYR A 62 1.14 4.54 -2.88
C TYR A 62 1.26 3.14 -3.51
N GLY A 63 1.74 2.16 -2.74
CA GLY A 63 1.89 0.79 -3.24
C GLY A 63 0.53 0.12 -3.44
N LEU A 64 -0.43 0.35 -2.52
CA LEU A 64 -1.79 -0.17 -2.67
C LEU A 64 -2.51 0.49 -3.86
N LEU A 65 -2.28 1.79 -4.07
CA LEU A 65 -2.83 2.54 -5.21
C LEU A 65 -2.28 2.04 -6.54
N ALA A 66 -0.97 1.84 -6.65
CA ALA A 66 -0.37 1.22 -7.83
C ALA A 66 -0.98 -0.17 -8.09
N TYR A 67 -1.14 -0.97 -7.04
CA TYR A 67 -1.76 -2.30 -7.11
C TYR A 67 -3.20 -2.24 -7.63
N TYR A 68 -3.99 -1.31 -7.10
CA TYR A 68 -5.39 -1.09 -7.47
C TYR A 68 -5.56 -0.68 -8.95
N ILE A 69 -4.61 0.11 -9.48
CA ILE A 69 -4.62 0.59 -10.86
C ILE A 69 -4.15 -0.49 -11.85
N ILE A 70 -3.02 -1.14 -11.57
CA ILE A 70 -2.34 -2.06 -12.50
C ILE A 70 -2.97 -3.45 -12.46
N ARG A 71 -3.39 -3.93 -11.28
CA ARG A 71 -4.06 -5.22 -11.06
C ARG A 71 -3.27 -6.45 -11.54
N LYS A 72 -1.94 -6.41 -11.45
CA LYS A 72 -1.04 -7.51 -11.80
C LYS A 72 -0.28 -8.04 -10.57
N PRO A 73 -0.02 -9.36 -10.48
CA PRO A 73 0.86 -9.92 -9.45
C PRO A 73 2.27 -9.35 -9.58
N GLY A 74 2.90 -9.00 -8.45
CA GLY A 74 4.23 -8.38 -8.40
C GLY A 74 4.22 -6.86 -8.38
N THR A 75 3.06 -6.21 -8.55
CA THR A 75 2.97 -4.74 -8.55
C THR A 75 3.38 -4.15 -7.19
N ALA A 76 3.03 -4.83 -6.09
CA ALA A 76 3.33 -4.35 -4.74
C ALA A 76 4.83 -4.52 -4.47
N ALA A 77 5.42 -5.64 -4.87
CA ALA A 77 6.86 -5.88 -4.74
C ALA A 77 7.69 -4.79 -5.43
N ILE A 78 7.33 -4.44 -6.68
CA ILE A 78 8.06 -3.41 -7.43
C ILE A 78 7.83 -2.03 -6.82
N THR A 79 6.58 -1.67 -6.53
CA THR A 79 6.25 -0.32 -6.05
C THR A 79 6.84 -0.05 -4.67
N TYR A 80 6.64 -0.94 -3.70
CA TYR A 80 7.22 -0.80 -2.35
C TYR A 80 8.73 -0.93 -2.38
N GLY A 81 9.30 -1.79 -3.24
CA GLY A 81 10.75 -1.90 -3.41
C GLY A 81 11.38 -0.59 -3.88
N ILE A 82 10.83 0.03 -4.94
CA ILE A 82 11.27 1.33 -5.43
C ILE A 82 11.08 2.40 -4.35
N GLY A 83 9.93 2.43 -3.68
CA GLY A 83 9.65 3.39 -2.62
C GLY A 83 10.63 3.30 -1.46
N GLY A 84 10.94 2.08 -1.01
CA GLY A 84 11.96 1.81 0.00
C GLY A 84 13.34 2.30 -0.43
N ALA A 85 13.76 1.99 -1.66
CA ALA A 85 15.04 2.43 -2.20
C ALA A 85 15.15 3.96 -2.27
N ILE A 86 14.11 4.65 -2.77
CA ILE A 86 14.09 6.11 -2.82
C ILE A 86 14.14 6.70 -1.41
N GLN A 87 13.43 6.10 -0.44
CA GLN A 87 13.45 6.56 0.94
C GLN A 87 14.85 6.45 1.57
N CYS A 88 15.65 5.45 1.18
CA CYS A 88 17.05 5.34 1.60
C CYS A 88 17.89 6.54 1.12
N PHE A 89 17.64 7.04 -0.09
CA PHE A 89 18.34 8.19 -0.65
C PHE A 89 17.85 9.53 -0.12
N VAL A 90 16.53 9.71 -0.02
CA VAL A 90 15.91 10.94 0.51
C VAL A 90 16.20 11.09 2.01
N GLY A 91 16.35 9.95 2.70
CA GLY A 91 16.46 9.89 4.15
C GLY A 91 15.10 10.06 4.82
N ASN A 92 15.00 9.64 6.07
CA ASN A 92 13.89 9.99 6.94
C ASN A 92 14.32 9.97 8.40
N THR A 93 13.41 10.42 9.25
CA THR A 93 13.67 10.57 10.68
C THR A 93 13.62 9.26 11.49
N TYR A 94 13.20 8.16 10.87
CA TYR A 94 13.06 6.82 11.46
C TYR A 94 14.24 5.90 11.16
N GLY A 95 15.13 6.30 10.25
CA GLY A 95 16.28 5.53 9.83
C GLY A 95 16.04 4.73 8.54
N ILE A 96 17.14 4.49 7.83
CA ILE A 96 17.16 3.77 6.55
C ILE A 96 16.67 2.33 6.74
N ALA A 97 17.15 1.64 7.78
CA ALA A 97 16.74 0.26 8.08
C ALA A 97 15.23 0.12 8.29
N ALA A 98 14.61 1.06 9.02
CA ALA A 98 13.18 1.04 9.27
C ALA A 98 12.36 1.19 7.98
N SER A 99 12.84 2.01 7.05
CA SER A 99 12.20 2.23 5.74
C SER A 99 12.19 0.97 4.87
N ILE A 100 13.33 0.27 4.84
CA ILE A 100 13.48 -0.97 4.08
C ILE A 100 12.59 -2.05 4.70
N VAL A 101 12.65 -2.25 6.02
CA VAL A 101 11.85 -3.25 6.72
C VAL A 101 10.36 -2.97 6.54
N ALA A 102 9.92 -1.71 6.65
CA ALA A 102 8.52 -1.34 6.40
C ALA A 102 8.07 -1.71 4.98
N ALA A 103 8.87 -1.34 3.97
CA ALA A 103 8.57 -1.67 2.58
C ALA A 103 8.48 -3.19 2.35
N LEU A 104 9.38 -3.97 2.96
CA LEU A 104 9.36 -5.44 2.91
C LEU A 104 8.11 -6.03 3.61
N CYS A 105 7.70 -5.49 4.76
CA CYS A 105 6.47 -5.93 5.41
C CYS A 105 5.26 -5.64 4.51
N TYR A 106 5.17 -4.43 3.97
CA TYR A 106 4.06 -4.01 3.13
C TYR A 106 3.94 -4.82 1.84
N LEU A 107 5.07 -5.11 1.18
CA LEU A 107 5.04 -5.90 -0.06
C LEU A 107 4.58 -7.33 0.18
N VAL A 108 5.06 -7.98 1.25
CA VAL A 108 4.72 -9.38 1.54
C VAL A 108 3.24 -9.49 1.85
N VAL A 109 2.71 -8.59 2.66
CA VAL A 109 1.30 -8.62 3.06
C VAL A 109 0.38 -8.29 1.89
N ALA A 110 0.68 -7.25 1.12
CA ALA A 110 -0.15 -6.86 0.00
C ALA A 110 -0.23 -8.02 -1.03
N GLU A 111 0.89 -8.61 -1.42
CA GLU A 111 0.88 -9.75 -2.35
C GLU A 111 0.16 -10.97 -1.76
N ALA A 112 0.40 -11.30 -0.49
CA ALA A 112 -0.25 -12.44 0.15
C ALA A 112 -1.78 -12.29 0.18
N VAL A 113 -2.29 -11.13 0.57
CA VAL A 113 -3.74 -10.88 0.65
C VAL A 113 -4.37 -10.89 -0.75
N PHE A 114 -3.75 -10.26 -1.74
CA PHE A 114 -4.29 -10.27 -3.11
C PHE A 114 -4.19 -11.64 -3.79
N PHE A 115 -3.16 -12.42 -3.45
CA PHE A 115 -3.04 -13.81 -3.86
C PHE A 115 -4.20 -14.64 -3.30
N LEU A 116 -4.54 -14.48 -2.01
CA LEU A 116 -5.71 -15.12 -1.39
C LEU A 116 -7.03 -14.66 -2.04
N LEU A 117 -7.15 -13.38 -2.40
CA LEU A 117 -8.29 -12.85 -3.15
C LEU A 117 -8.30 -13.23 -4.64
N ARG A 118 -7.33 -14.06 -5.08
CA ARG A 118 -7.13 -14.53 -6.46
C ARG A 118 -7.12 -13.39 -7.49
N TYR A 119 -6.76 -12.18 -7.10
CA TYR A 119 -6.77 -10.98 -7.97
C TYR A 119 -8.13 -10.64 -8.59
N LYS A 120 -9.25 -11.16 -8.04
CA LYS A 120 -10.60 -10.98 -8.61
C LYS A 120 -11.38 -9.84 -7.96
N ARG A 121 -11.10 -9.52 -6.70
CA ARG A 121 -11.89 -8.56 -5.89
C ARG A 121 -11.14 -7.26 -5.68
N TRP A 122 -11.72 -6.16 -6.15
CA TRP A 122 -11.15 -4.81 -6.13
C TRP A 122 -12.12 -3.79 -5.50
N ASN A 123 -13.00 -4.26 -4.62
CA ASN A 123 -14.02 -3.43 -3.97
C ASN A 123 -13.41 -2.65 -2.81
N ALA A 124 -14.12 -1.63 -2.30
CA ALA A 124 -13.68 -0.85 -1.15
C ALA A 124 -13.29 -1.74 0.06
N GLY A 125 -14.13 -2.75 0.38
CA GLY A 125 -13.84 -3.69 1.45
C GLY A 125 -12.55 -4.50 1.27
N ALA A 126 -12.16 -4.82 0.03
CA ALA A 126 -10.90 -5.50 -0.24
C ALA A 126 -9.71 -4.57 0.00
N MET A 127 -9.79 -3.30 -0.43
CA MET A 127 -8.74 -2.31 -0.18
C MET A 127 -8.59 -2.01 1.32
N MET A 128 -9.70 -1.87 2.03
CA MET A 128 -9.74 -1.70 3.48
C MET A 128 -9.11 -2.88 4.22
N LEU A 129 -9.40 -4.11 3.81
CA LEU A 129 -8.81 -5.32 4.39
C LEU A 129 -7.29 -5.34 4.18
N VAL A 130 -6.81 -5.05 2.97
CA VAL A 130 -5.37 -5.02 2.68
C VAL A 130 -4.68 -3.92 3.49
N GLY A 131 -5.22 -2.69 3.49
CA GLY A 131 -4.67 -1.57 4.25
C GLY A 131 -4.61 -1.83 5.76
N GLY A 132 -5.62 -2.52 6.32
CA GLY A 132 -5.62 -2.95 7.71
C GLY A 132 -4.63 -4.10 7.99
N ALA A 133 -4.50 -5.07 7.08
CA ALA A 133 -3.64 -6.24 7.25
C ALA A 133 -2.14 -5.89 7.22
N MET A 134 -1.76 -4.83 6.51
CA MET A 134 -0.37 -4.37 6.41
C MET A 134 0.17 -3.78 7.71
N VAL A 135 -0.71 -3.23 8.55
CA VAL A 135 -0.35 -2.56 9.80
C VAL A 135 0.24 -3.51 10.84
N PRO A 136 -0.38 -4.66 11.18
CA PRO A 136 0.13 -5.58 12.21
C PRO A 136 1.57 -6.02 12.03
N ILE A 137 1.93 -6.42 10.80
CA ILE A 137 3.25 -6.99 10.54
C ILE A 137 4.32 -5.91 10.66
N TRP A 138 4.06 -4.70 10.13
CA TRP A 138 4.95 -3.56 10.37
C TRP A 138 5.03 -3.20 11.85
N PHE A 139 3.92 -3.22 12.59
CA PHE A 139 3.89 -2.88 14.01
C PHE A 139 4.79 -3.78 14.85
N ILE A 140 4.80 -5.09 14.58
CA ILE A 140 5.67 -6.06 15.27
C ILE A 140 7.15 -5.76 14.99
N CYS A 141 7.52 -5.49 13.74
CA CYS A 141 8.88 -5.12 13.39
C CYS A 141 9.28 -3.79 14.04
N ALA A 142 8.41 -2.78 13.97
CA ALA A 142 8.62 -1.48 14.60
C ALA A 142 8.75 -1.58 16.12
N ALA A 143 7.98 -2.44 16.78
CA ALA A 143 8.07 -2.65 18.23
C ALA A 143 9.44 -3.19 18.66
N ASN A 144 10.02 -4.09 17.87
CA ASN A 144 11.36 -4.61 18.11
C ASN A 144 12.45 -3.58 17.80
N MET A 145 12.31 -2.79 16.73
CA MET A 145 13.32 -1.81 16.30
C MET A 145 13.36 -0.56 17.18
N PHE A 146 12.20 -0.05 17.61
CA PHE A 146 12.07 1.19 18.38
C PHE A 146 11.88 0.95 19.89
N GLY A 147 11.96 -0.30 20.36
CA GLY A 147 11.86 -0.64 21.78
C GLY A 147 10.47 -0.39 22.37
N TYR A 148 9.40 -0.49 21.59
CA TYR A 148 8.02 -0.36 22.11
C TYR A 148 7.64 -1.51 23.06
N THR A 149 8.46 -2.56 23.14
CA THR A 149 8.33 -3.66 24.12
C THR A 149 8.42 -3.20 25.57
N SER A 150 8.99 -2.02 25.83
CA SER A 150 9.04 -1.39 27.15
C SER A 150 7.71 -0.76 27.59
N TRP A 151 6.72 -0.68 26.69
CA TRP A 151 5.41 -0.10 27.00
C TRP A 151 4.45 -1.14 27.59
N SER A 152 3.49 -0.68 28.38
CA SER A 152 2.46 -1.58 28.94
C SER A 152 1.64 -2.23 27.82
N PHE A 153 1.23 -3.48 28.04
CA PHE A 153 0.42 -4.24 27.08
C PHE A 153 -0.84 -3.50 26.63
N GLN A 154 -1.47 -2.75 27.55
CA GLN A 154 -2.64 -1.93 27.26
C GLN A 154 -2.34 -0.81 26.25
N VAL A 155 -1.22 -0.10 26.41
CA VAL A 155 -0.81 0.97 25.48
C VAL A 155 -0.49 0.36 24.11
N LEU A 156 0.20 -0.77 24.05
CA LEU A 156 0.47 -1.48 22.80
C LEU A 156 -0.81 -1.88 22.08
N ALA A 157 -1.79 -2.45 22.79
CA ALA A 157 -3.07 -2.86 22.23
C ALA A 157 -3.87 -1.68 21.67
N ILE A 158 -3.98 -0.57 22.41
CA ILE A 158 -4.69 0.63 21.96
C ILE A 158 -4.00 1.22 20.72
N THR A 159 -2.68 1.36 20.77
CA THR A 159 -1.89 1.91 19.66
C THR A 159 -2.05 1.06 18.39
N MET A 160 -2.08 -0.26 18.56
CA MET A 160 -2.30 -1.21 17.47
C MET A 160 -3.68 -1.04 16.83
N VAL A 161 -4.75 -0.96 17.64
CA VAL A 161 -6.12 -0.75 17.13
C VAL A 161 -6.22 0.58 16.36
N VAL A 162 -5.68 1.67 16.92
CA VAL A 162 -5.68 2.98 16.26
C VAL A 162 -4.93 2.92 14.93
N ARG A 163 -3.77 2.26 14.88
CA ARG A 163 -3.02 2.08 13.62
C ARG A 163 -3.77 1.25 12.61
N ILE A 164 -4.47 0.19 13.02
CA ILE A 164 -5.29 -0.64 12.11
C ILE A 164 -6.40 0.22 11.51
N VAL A 165 -7.11 0.99 12.33
CA VAL A 165 -8.16 1.90 11.85
C VAL A 165 -7.58 2.93 10.88
N SER A 166 -6.40 3.49 11.18
CA SER A 166 -5.68 4.38 10.27
C SER A 166 -5.35 3.69 8.94
N GLY A 167 -4.84 2.45 8.95
CA GLY A 167 -4.57 1.69 7.73
C GLY A 167 -5.83 1.39 6.92
N ILE A 168 -6.93 1.03 7.57
CA ILE A 168 -8.21 0.77 6.91
C ILE A 168 -8.73 2.02 6.20
N VAL A 169 -8.71 3.17 6.88
CA VAL A 169 -9.30 4.42 6.39
C VAL A 169 -8.32 5.15 5.48
N LEU A 170 -7.13 5.51 5.99
CA LEU A 170 -6.18 6.36 5.26
C LEU A 170 -5.38 5.62 4.20
N CYS A 171 -5.22 4.29 4.28
CA CYS A 171 -4.67 3.52 3.17
C CYS A 171 -5.81 2.94 2.31
N GLY A 172 -6.60 2.03 2.87
CA GLY A 172 -7.59 1.30 2.09
C GLY A 172 -8.66 2.16 1.42
N LEU A 173 -9.40 2.95 2.21
CA LEU A 173 -10.48 3.79 1.69
C LEU A 173 -9.92 4.92 0.81
N LEU A 174 -8.84 5.58 1.24
CA LEU A 174 -8.20 6.64 0.46
C LEU A 174 -7.71 6.14 -0.91
N THR A 175 -7.06 4.96 -0.96
CA THR A 175 -6.64 4.34 -2.23
C THR A 175 -7.82 4.13 -3.16
N LYS A 176 -8.96 3.67 -2.63
CA LYS A 176 -10.16 3.45 -3.43
C LYS A 176 -10.70 4.76 -4.02
N VAL A 177 -10.81 5.80 -3.19
CA VAL A 177 -11.28 7.13 -3.61
C VAL A 177 -10.34 7.73 -4.66
N LEU A 178 -9.04 7.77 -4.38
CA LEU A 178 -8.04 8.32 -5.31
C LEU A 178 -8.01 7.54 -6.63
N GLY A 179 -8.04 6.21 -6.58
CA GLY A 179 -8.04 5.38 -7.78
C GLY A 179 -9.30 5.60 -8.64
N ASP A 180 -10.46 5.76 -8.01
CA ASP A 180 -11.72 6.03 -8.74
C ASP A 180 -11.74 7.46 -9.31
N MET A 181 -11.22 8.46 -8.59
CA MET A 181 -11.08 9.83 -9.10
C MET A 181 -10.13 9.90 -10.30
N LEU A 182 -8.98 9.22 -10.23
CA LEU A 182 -8.03 9.12 -11.34
C LEU A 182 -8.60 8.33 -12.54
N GLN A 183 -9.50 7.39 -12.29
CA GLN A 183 -10.21 6.71 -13.37
C GLN A 183 -11.17 7.67 -14.07
N ARG A 184 -11.92 8.49 -13.31
CA ARG A 184 -12.85 9.49 -13.86
C ARG A 184 -12.17 10.58 -14.68
N SER A 185 -10.93 10.96 -14.33
CA SER A 185 -10.16 11.93 -15.12
C SER A 185 -9.73 11.41 -16.50
N GLY A 186 -9.93 10.11 -16.78
CA GLY A 186 -9.57 9.50 -18.06
C GLY A 186 -8.07 9.25 -18.26
N LEU A 187 -7.23 9.66 -17.31
CA LEU A 187 -5.78 9.44 -17.34
C LEU A 187 -5.43 7.94 -17.28
N LEU A 188 -6.31 7.12 -16.69
CA LEU A 188 -6.08 5.70 -16.48
C LEU A 188 -6.69 4.77 -17.55
N LYS A 189 -7.15 5.30 -18.69
CA LYS A 189 -7.79 4.51 -19.77
C LYS A 189 -6.96 3.31 -20.25
N ARG A 190 -5.62 3.43 -20.20
CA ARG A 190 -4.68 2.39 -20.63
C ARG A 190 -4.39 1.32 -19.56
N PHE A 191 -4.82 1.52 -18.32
CA PHE A 191 -4.60 0.59 -17.20
C PHE A 191 -5.78 -0.37 -17.01
N ALA A 192 -5.59 -1.41 -16.19
CA ALA A 192 -6.61 -2.43 -15.95
C ALA A 192 -7.90 -1.85 -15.34
N ILE A 193 -7.78 -0.82 -14.50
CA ILE A 193 -8.93 -0.09 -13.97
C ILE A 193 -9.74 0.62 -15.06
N GLY A 194 -9.07 1.27 -16.02
CA GLY A 194 -9.72 1.95 -17.15
C GLY A 194 -10.36 0.99 -18.13
N ARG A 195 -9.69 -0.13 -18.46
CA ARG A 195 -10.25 -1.18 -19.33
C ARG A 195 -11.53 -1.79 -18.77
N LYS A 196 -11.59 -2.00 -17.44
CA LYS A 196 -12.81 -2.53 -16.80
C LYS A 196 -13.97 -1.53 -16.85
N ALA A 197 -13.70 -0.25 -16.59
CA ALA A 197 -14.72 0.80 -16.68
C ALA A 197 -15.27 0.97 -18.11
N SER A 198 -14.42 0.86 -19.14
CA SER A 198 -14.86 0.85 -20.54
C SER A 198 -15.69 -0.38 -20.92
N ALA A 199 -15.38 -1.55 -20.36
CA ALA A 199 -16.17 -2.76 -20.56
C ALA A 199 -17.55 -2.67 -19.86
N ASP A 200 -17.60 -2.12 -18.65
CA ASP A 200 -18.86 -1.94 -17.91
C ASP A 200 -19.76 -0.88 -18.61
N ALA A 201 -19.18 0.14 -19.26
CA ALA A 201 -19.93 1.14 -20.02
C ALA A 201 -20.49 0.62 -21.36
N GLY A 202 -19.83 -0.36 -21.98
CA GLY A 202 -20.29 -0.99 -23.23
C GLY A 202 -21.46 -1.97 -23.06
N ASN A 203 -21.77 -2.36 -21.82
CA ASN A 203 -22.86 -3.30 -21.50
C ASN A 203 -24.22 -2.63 -21.24
N PHE A 204 -24.31 -1.30 -21.42
CA PHE A 204 -25.54 -0.52 -21.28
C PHE A 204 -26.12 -0.03 -22.62
N HIS A 205 -25.65 -0.58 -23.73
CA HIS A 205 -26.15 -0.32 -25.09
C HIS A 205 -26.76 -1.57 -25.70
#